data_AF-A0A931R5C7-F1
#
_entry.id   AF-A0A931R5C7-F1
#
_cell.length_a   1.000
_cell.length_b   1.000
_cell.length_c   1.000
_cell.angle_alpha   90.00
_cell.angle_beta   90.00
_cell.angle_gamma   90.00
#
_symmetry.space_group_name_H-M   'P 1'
#
loop_
_entity.id
_entity.type
_entity.pdbx_description
1 polymer ?
#
loop_
_entity_poly.entity_id
_entity_poly.type
_entity_poly.pdbx_seq_one_letter_code
_entity_poly.pdbx_strand_id
1 'polypeptide(L)'
;LPILLLVPPCDGKPANLGTAGLFIAIGLAGTKQNFVYLGLAIPEFRALPEAFVHARLSVVYFPSLTEWLVAIGVVAAAALVFLIAIEKLPFVDGRRAPLGEASSARLEPLREGGGA
;
A
#
# COMPACT_ATOMS: atom_id res chain seq x y z
N LEU A 1 -1.62 -6.94 13.38
CA LEU A 1 -0.64 -7.73 12.62
C LEU A 1 0.52 -6.90 12.09
N PRO A 2 0.34 -5.87 11.23
CA PRO A 2 1.47 -5.09 10.70
C PRO A 2 2.26 -4.35 11.78
N ILE A 3 1.58 -3.84 12.82
CA ILE A 3 2.24 -3.21 13.98
C ILE A 3 3.24 -4.18 14.65
N LEU A 4 2.87 -5.45 14.83
CA LEU A 4 3.76 -6.44 15.45
C LEU A 4 5.02 -6.72 14.61
N LEU A 5 4.91 -6.65 13.28
CA LEU A 5 6.05 -6.81 12.37
C LEU A 5 6.96 -5.57 12.31
N LEU A 6 6.44 -4.41 12.68
CA LEU A 6 7.13 -3.12 12.61
C LEU A 6 7.71 -2.66 13.96
N VAL A 7 7.35 -3.32 15.07
CA VAL A 7 7.92 -3.02 16.39
C VAL A 7 9.28 -3.74 16.53
N PRO A 8 10.30 -3.07 17.12
CA PRO A 8 11.59 -3.72 17.42
C PRO A 8 11.40 -4.97 18.28
N PRO A 9 12.06 -6.11 17.97
CA PRO A 9 13.27 -6.27 17.15
C PRO A 9 13.03 -6.73 15.69
N CYS A 10 11.79 -6.68 15.21
CA CYS A 10 11.41 -7.24 13.90
C CYS A 10 11.55 -6.25 12.73
N ASP A 11 11.91 -5.00 13.01
CA ASP A 11 11.88 -3.84 12.11
C ASP A 11 13.01 -3.78 11.07
N GLY A 12 14.13 -4.45 11.31
CA GLY A 12 15.33 -4.34 10.46
C GLY A 12 15.40 -5.28 9.25
N LYS A 13 14.54 -6.31 9.14
CA LYS A 13 14.64 -7.32 8.07
C LYS A 13 13.76 -6.92 6.87
N PRO A 14 14.30 -6.87 5.64
CA PRO A 14 13.53 -6.49 4.44
C PRO A 14 12.32 -7.40 4.21
N ALA A 15 12.43 -8.68 4.57
CA ALA A 15 11.31 -9.63 4.52
C ALA A 15 10.14 -9.26 5.45
N ASN A 16 10.42 -8.75 6.65
CA ASN A 16 9.39 -8.35 7.60
C ASN A 16 8.67 -7.08 7.14
N LEU A 17 9.41 -6.13 6.57
CA LEU A 17 8.86 -4.91 5.97
C LEU A 17 7.94 -5.25 4.77
N GLY A 18 8.39 -6.14 3.88
CA GLY A 18 7.57 -6.62 2.76
C GLY A 18 6.29 -7.33 3.23
N THR A 19 6.40 -8.18 4.25
CA THR A 19 5.26 -8.90 4.82
C THR A 19 4.28 -7.94 5.52
N ALA A 20 4.79 -6.95 6.24
CA ALA A 20 3.96 -5.91 6.85
C ALA A 20 3.20 -5.10 5.80
N GLY A 21 3.88 -4.69 4.71
CA GLY A 21 3.27 -4.03 3.57
C GLY A 21 2.17 -4.86 2.91
N LEU A 22 2.40 -6.17 2.73
CA LEU A 22 1.40 -7.09 2.20
C LEU A 22 0.15 -7.15 3.10
N PHE A 23 0.33 -7.29 4.42
CA PHE A 23 -0.81 -7.31 5.35
C PHE A 23 -1.58 -5.99 5.38
N ILE A 24 -0.88 -4.85 5.25
CA ILE A 24 -1.53 -3.54 5.14
C ILE A 24 -2.37 -3.49 3.86
N ALA A 25 -1.82 -3.91 2.72
CA ALA A 25 -2.54 -3.93 1.44
C ALA A 25 -3.79 -4.81 1.50
N ILE A 26 -3.68 -6.02 2.06
CA ILE A 26 -4.82 -6.93 2.25
C ILE A 26 -5.88 -6.29 3.17
N GLY A 27 -5.47 -5.67 4.28
CA GLY A 27 -6.39 -5.00 5.19
C GLY A 27 -7.13 -3.81 4.54
N LEU A 28 -6.43 -3.03 3.71
CA LEU A 28 -7.04 -1.94 2.95
C LEU A 28 -8.02 -2.46 1.89
N ALA A 29 -7.66 -3.53 1.16
CA ALA A 29 -8.56 -4.15 0.20
C ALA A 29 -9.84 -4.68 0.87
N GLY A 30 -9.71 -5.39 1.99
CA GLY A 30 -10.85 -5.92 2.75
C GLY A 30 -11.74 -4.83 3.35
N THR A 31 -11.16 -3.78 3.93
CA THR A 31 -11.96 -2.65 4.45
C THR A 31 -12.72 -1.93 3.35
N LYS A 32 -12.11 -1.74 2.17
CA LYS A 32 -12.79 -1.17 1.00
C LYS A 32 -13.95 -2.04 0.52
N GLN A 33 -13.76 -3.36 0.48
CA GLN A 33 -14.83 -4.29 0.16
C GLN A 33 -15.99 -4.20 1.15
N ASN A 34 -15.69 -4.09 2.46
CA ASN A 34 -16.72 -3.94 3.49
C ASN A 34 -17.51 -2.64 3.33
N PHE A 35 -16.86 -1.52 3.00
CA PHE A 35 -17.58 -0.26 2.76
C PHE A 35 -18.55 -0.36 1.59
N VAL A 36 -18.13 -1.00 0.49
CA VAL A 36 -19.00 -1.20 -0.68
C VAL A 36 -20.15 -2.15 -0.33
N TYR A 37 -19.86 -3.27 0.34
CA TYR A 37 -20.90 -4.24 0.72
C TYR A 37 -21.91 -3.62 1.70
N LEU A 38 -21.47 -2.92 2.74
CA LEU A 38 -22.38 -2.29 3.71
C LEU A 38 -23.31 -1.27 3.06
N GLY A 39 -22.85 -0.58 2.01
CA GLY A 39 -23.69 0.34 1.23
C GLY A 39 -24.73 -0.36 0.34
N LEU A 40 -24.50 -1.62 -0.03
CA LEU A 40 -25.35 -2.39 -0.94
C LEU A 40 -26.22 -3.44 -0.20
N ALA A 41 -25.84 -3.81 1.03
CA ALA A 41 -26.50 -4.85 1.81
C ALA A 41 -27.88 -4.43 2.33
N ILE A 42 -28.19 -3.13 2.32
CA ILE A 42 -29.51 -2.62 2.66
C ILE A 42 -30.25 -2.37 1.35
N PRO A 43 -31.25 -3.19 0.99
CA PRO A 43 -32.00 -3.00 -0.24
C PRO A 43 -32.81 -1.69 -0.15
N GLU A 44 -32.72 -0.86 -1.18
CA GLU A 44 -33.44 0.42 -1.26
C GLU A 44 -34.96 0.22 -1.21
N PHE A 45 -35.45 -0.85 -1.84
CA PHE A 45 -36.87 -1.25 -1.78
C PHE A 45 -37.00 -2.61 -1.11
N ARG A 46 -37.54 -2.60 0.11
CA ARG A 46 -37.67 -3.80 0.95
C ARG A 46 -38.51 -4.93 0.33
N ALA A 47 -39.44 -4.60 -0.58
CA ALA A 47 -40.32 -5.58 -1.21
C ALA A 47 -39.72 -6.25 -2.46
N LEU A 48 -38.64 -5.71 -3.06
CA LEU A 48 -38.02 -6.27 -4.27
C LEU A 48 -37.50 -7.71 -4.07
N PRO A 49 -36.80 -8.05 -2.97
CA PRO A 49 -36.30 -9.41 -2.76
C PRO A 49 -37.42 -10.45 -2.59
N GLU A 50 -38.60 -10.03 -2.13
CA GLU A 50 -39.78 -10.90 -1.96
C GLU A 50 -40.56 -11.07 -3.28
N ALA A 51 -40.60 -10.02 -4.10
CA ALA A 51 -41.32 -10.04 -5.39
C ALA A 51 -40.54 -10.74 -6.52
N PHE A 52 -39.20 -10.72 -6.48
CA PHE A 52 -38.35 -11.29 -7.54
C PHE A 52 -37.17 -12.08 -6.96
N VAL A 53 -37.33 -13.39 -6.84
CA VAL A 53 -36.28 -14.29 -6.35
C VAL A 53 -35.42 -14.77 -7.53
N HIS A 54 -34.32 -14.05 -7.80
CA HIS A 54 -33.33 -14.45 -8.79
C HIS A 54 -31.91 -14.22 -8.23
N ALA A 55 -30.96 -15.09 -8.57
CA ALA A 55 -29.57 -14.99 -8.09
C ALA A 55 -28.89 -13.63 -8.37
N ARG A 56 -29.33 -12.90 -9.40
CA ARG A 56 -28.81 -11.56 -9.76
C ARG A 56 -29.46 -10.41 -8.98
N LEU A 57 -30.55 -10.68 -8.27
CA LEU A 57 -31.25 -9.75 -7.37
C LEU A 57 -30.99 -10.09 -5.89
N SER A 58 -30.06 -11.01 -5.62
CA SER A 58 -29.61 -11.32 -4.27
C SER A 58 -28.83 -10.15 -3.68
N VAL A 59 -29.16 -9.81 -2.44
CA VAL A 59 -28.43 -8.81 -1.64
C VAL A 59 -27.15 -9.41 -1.02
N VAL A 60 -27.01 -10.73 -1.07
CA VAL A 60 -25.81 -11.43 -0.59
C VAL A 60 -24.78 -11.47 -1.71
N TYR A 61 -23.63 -10.83 -1.49
CA TYR A 61 -22.50 -10.83 -2.41
C TYR A 61 -21.30 -11.55 -1.79
N PHE A 62 -20.77 -12.52 -2.54
CA PHE A 62 -19.48 -13.13 -2.25
C PHE A 62 -18.68 -13.21 -3.56
N PRO A 63 -17.40 -12.78 -3.59
CA PRO A 63 -16.67 -12.74 -4.84
C PRO A 63 -16.47 -14.13 -5.43
N SER A 64 -16.76 -14.25 -6.72
CA SER A 64 -16.56 -15.43 -7.53
C SER A 64 -15.07 -15.64 -7.85
N LEU A 65 -14.72 -16.86 -8.29
CA LEU A 65 -13.35 -17.18 -8.70
C LEU A 65 -12.83 -16.23 -9.80
N THR A 66 -13.69 -15.88 -10.77
CA THR A 66 -13.32 -14.97 -11.85
C THR A 66 -12.99 -13.57 -11.33
N GLU A 67 -13.75 -13.05 -10.36
CA GLU A 67 -13.46 -11.75 -9.75
C GLU A 67 -12.13 -11.77 -8.98
N TRP A 68 -11.82 -12.87 -8.28
CA TRP A 68 -10.51 -13.06 -7.66
C TRP A 68 -9.37 -13.09 -8.68
N LEU A 69 -9.54 -13.81 -9.79
CA LEU A 69 -8.54 -13.86 -10.85
C LEU A 69 -8.31 -12.50 -11.51
N VAL A 70 -9.38 -11.73 -11.75
CA VAL A 70 -9.29 -10.36 -12.27
C VAL A 70 -8.57 -9.46 -11.27
N ALA A 71 -8.89 -9.54 -9.98
CA ALA A 71 -8.21 -8.75 -8.95
C ALA A 71 -6.70 -9.06 -8.90
N ILE A 72 -6.33 -10.35 -8.93
CA ILE A 72 -4.93 -10.78 -9.01
C ILE A 72 -4.27 -10.26 -10.29
N GLY A 73 -4.96 -10.33 -11.43
CA GLY A 73 -4.48 -9.83 -12.71
C GLY A 73 -4.19 -8.33 -12.69
N VAL A 74 -5.05 -7.52 -12.05
CA VAL A 74 -4.83 -6.08 -11.89
C VAL A 74 -3.60 -5.81 -11.02
N VAL A 75 -3.43 -6.52 -9.90
CA VAL A 75 -2.24 -6.38 -9.04
C VAL A 75 -0.96 -6.78 -9.80
N ALA A 76 -0.99 -7.87 -10.55
CA ALA A 76 0.13 -8.33 -11.37
C ALA A 76 0.46 -7.33 -12.49
N ALA A 77 -0.54 -6.76 -13.15
CA ALA A 77 -0.35 -5.74 -14.17
C ALA A 77 0.27 -4.46 -13.59
N ALA A 78 -0.17 -4.02 -12.41
CA ALA A 78 0.43 -2.89 -11.72
C ALA A 78 1.90 -3.15 -11.33
N ALA A 79 2.20 -4.36 -10.82
CA ALA A 79 3.56 -4.77 -10.53
C ALA A 79 4.43 -4.82 -11.79
N LEU A 80 3.91 -5.30 -12.91
CA LEU A 80 4.61 -5.31 -14.19
C LEU A 80 4.92 -3.89 -14.69
N VAL A 81 3.95 -2.98 -14.63
CA VAL A 81 4.16 -1.57 -14.98
C VAL A 81 5.22 -0.94 -14.08
N PHE A 82 5.18 -1.22 -12.78
CA PHE A 82 6.19 -0.76 -11.83
C PHE A 82 7.59 -1.29 -12.19
N LEU A 83 7.72 -2.57 -12.52
CA LEU A 83 8.99 -3.18 -12.96
C LEU A 83 9.53 -2.55 -14.26
N ILE A 84 8.65 -2.28 -15.22
CA ILE A 84 9.05 -1.59 -16.45
C ILE A 84 9.51 -0.15 -16.14
N ALA A 85 8.81 0.54 -15.23
CA ALA A 85 9.14 1.91 -14.86
C ALA A 85 10.52 2.01 -14.18
N ILE A 86 10.85 1.13 -13.23
CA ILE A 86 12.16 1.14 -12.56
C ILE A 86 13.32 0.83 -13.51
N GLU A 87 13.08 0.04 -14.55
CA GLU A 87 14.08 -0.31 -15.55
C GLU A 87 14.29 0.82 -16.58
N LYS A 88 13.24 1.58 -16.90
CA LYS A 88 13.27 2.58 -17.99
C LYS A 88 13.47 4.02 -17.53
N LEU A 89 13.13 4.33 -16.29
CA LEU A 89 13.23 5.68 -15.75
C LEU A 89 14.43 5.79 -14.80
N PRO A 90 15.13 6.93 -14.76
CA PRO A 90 16.34 7.12 -13.95
C PRO A 90 16.01 7.36 -12.46
N PHE A 91 15.25 6.46 -11.83
CA PHE A 91 14.89 6.57 -10.40
C PHE A 91 16.06 6.27 -9.46
N VAL A 92 17.03 5.47 -9.91
CA VAL A 92 18.17 5.00 -9.10
C VAL A 92 19.41 5.87 -9.28
N ASP A 93 19.47 6.70 -10.32
CA ASP A 93 20.57 7.64 -10.59
C ASP A 93 20.34 9.01 -9.95
N GLY A 94 20.05 9.00 -8.65
CA GLY A 94 20.06 10.18 -7.80
C GLY A 94 21.39 10.29 -7.06
N ARG A 95 22.34 11.04 -7.63
CA ARG A 95 23.64 11.44 -7.05
C ARG A 95 23.64 11.43 -5.52
N ARG A 96 24.59 10.72 -4.89
CA ARG A 96 25.05 11.10 -3.55
C ARG A 96 25.48 12.57 -3.65
N ALA A 97 24.66 13.49 -3.18
CA ALA A 97 25.18 14.80 -2.83
C ALA A 97 26.30 14.54 -1.80
N PRO A 98 27.52 15.06 -1.98
CA PRO A 98 28.59 14.88 -1.02
C PRO A 98 28.19 15.60 0.28
N LEU A 99 27.54 14.87 1.18
CA LEU A 99 27.15 15.31 2.53
C LEU A 99 28.36 15.42 3.48
N GLY A 100 29.54 15.78 2.97
CA GLY A 100 30.80 15.72 3.72
C GLY A 100 31.71 16.93 3.62
N GLU A 101 31.67 17.71 2.54
CA GLU A 101 32.67 18.79 2.35
C GLU A 101 32.09 20.18 2.58
N ALA A 102 30.87 20.45 2.12
CA ALA A 102 30.29 21.80 2.18
C ALA A 102 29.81 22.21 3.59
N SER A 103 29.52 21.25 4.48
CA SER A 103 29.10 21.54 5.86
C SER A 103 30.30 21.76 6.79
N SER A 104 31.42 21.10 6.53
CA SER A 104 32.66 21.16 7.32
C SER A 104 33.37 22.50 7.11
N ALA A 105 33.48 22.93 5.84
CA ALA A 105 34.10 24.22 5.48
C ALA A 105 33.35 25.45 6.00
N ARG A 106 32.04 25.32 6.28
CA ARG A 106 31.20 26.41 6.81
C ARG A 106 31.34 26.57 8.33
N LEU A 107 31.75 25.54 9.05
CA LEU A 107 31.84 25.54 10.52
C LEU A 107 33.24 25.88 11.06
N GLU A 108 34.27 25.86 10.21
CA GLU A 108 35.65 26.20 10.57
C GLU A 108 35.83 27.67 11.04
N PRO A 109 35.25 28.71 10.40
CA PRO A 109 35.48 30.09 10.84
C PRO A 109 34.80 30.45 12.17
N LEU A 110 33.89 29.62 12.68
CA LEU A 110 33.19 29.85 13.96
C LEU A 110 33.90 29.20 15.15
N ARG A 111 34.88 28.32 14.91
CA ARG A 111 35.63 27.64 15.98
C ARG A 111 36.82 28.45 16.49
N GLU A 112 37.30 29.44 15.74
CA GLU A 112 38.44 30.29 16.15
C GLU A 112 38.05 31.57 16.92
N GLY A 113 36.76 31.87 17.11
CA GLY A 113 36.28 33.09 17.79
C GLY A 113 35.85 32.92 19.25
N GLY A 114 35.98 31.73 19.84
CA GLY A 114 35.38 31.37 21.14
C GLY A 114 36.36 31.20 22.31
N GLY A 115 37.57 31.75 22.22
CA GLY A 115 38.59 31.66 23.26
C GLY A 115 39.20 33.03 23.57
N ALA A 116 38.52 33.82 24.38
CA ALA A 116 39.07 34.94 25.14
C ALA A 116 38.24 35.15 26.41
#